data_AF-A0A9P5E284-F1
#
_entry.id   AF-A0A9P5E284-F1
#
_cell.length_a   1.000
_cell.length_b   1.000
_cell.length_c   1.000
_cell.angle_alpha   90.00
_cell.angle_beta   90.00
_cell.angle_gamma   90.00
#
_symmetry.space_group_name_H-M   'P 1'
#
loop_
_entity.id
_entity.type
_entity.pdbx_description
1 polymer ?
#
loop_
_entity_poly.entity_id
_entity_poly.type
_entity_poly.pdbx_seq_one_letter_code
_entity_poly.pdbx_strand_id
1 'polypeptide(L)'
;MASATECSHRRHQKNTKRKNNCPNLPRLDIHRSTDSEDGLLGEISLPGVLDASVVLAGSRKKLQEILHIATDSIASEPEAMSDVDGLLIESSDDFQHRDDGVTEQQLQENTEELRSNNFEKNTFRQPKFWLFWRGRILVPSTSFDATGDQSPPDPIQSGMGYVVFTGNKYQKFNGTISCDILGCDNFAQNGWKR
;
A
#
# COMPACT_ATOMS: atom_id res chain seq x y z
N MET A 1 -3.29 39.96 -57.11
CA MET A 1 -4.63 39.49 -56.64
C MET A 1 -4.53 37.97 -56.55
N ALA A 2 -4.24 37.43 -55.35
CA ALA A 2 -5.18 36.75 -54.44
C ALA A 2 -5.79 35.48 -55.10
N SER A 3 -5.77 34.27 -54.55
CA SER A 3 -5.81 33.83 -53.15
C SER A 3 -5.25 32.41 -52.98
N ALA A 4 -4.74 32.15 -51.77
CA ALA A 4 -4.44 30.83 -51.24
C ALA A 4 -5.69 30.17 -50.61
N THR A 5 -5.50 28.95 -50.08
CA THR A 5 -6.38 28.11 -49.21
C THR A 5 -7.56 27.41 -49.91
N GLU A 6 -7.90 26.13 -49.65
CA GLU A 6 -7.82 25.41 -48.38
C GLU A 6 -7.94 23.87 -48.61
N CYS A 7 -7.04 23.07 -48.03
CA CYS A 7 -7.10 21.61 -48.08
C CYS A 7 -7.79 21.09 -46.79
N SER A 8 -9.08 20.76 -46.88
CA SER A 8 -9.90 20.34 -45.74
C SER A 8 -9.52 18.94 -45.23
N HIS A 9 -8.68 18.90 -44.18
CA HIS A 9 -8.41 17.69 -43.42
C HIS A 9 -9.56 17.42 -42.43
N ARG A 10 -10.44 16.48 -42.76
CA ARG A 10 -11.41 15.92 -41.80
C ARG A 10 -10.67 15.11 -40.74
N ARG A 11 -10.38 15.74 -39.60
CA ARG A 11 -9.98 15.04 -38.38
C ARG A 11 -11.18 14.22 -37.88
N HIS A 12 -11.07 12.90 -37.91
CA HIS A 12 -11.91 12.02 -37.12
C HIS A 12 -11.71 12.36 -35.63
N GLN A 13 -12.60 13.17 -35.08
CA GLN A 13 -12.76 13.29 -33.64
C GLN A 13 -13.30 11.95 -33.15
N LYS A 14 -12.39 11.07 -32.69
CA LYS A 14 -12.77 9.94 -31.85
C LYS A 14 -13.32 10.54 -30.56
N ASN A 15 -14.64 10.56 -30.46
CA ASN A 15 -15.38 10.83 -29.23
C ASN A 15 -14.82 9.90 -28.14
N THR A 16 -13.91 10.41 -27.32
CA THR A 16 -13.49 9.78 -26.09
C THR A 16 -14.66 9.90 -25.14
N LYS A 17 -15.58 8.93 -25.25
CA LYS A 17 -16.68 8.71 -24.32
C LYS A 17 -16.05 8.61 -22.94
N ARG A 18 -16.10 9.70 -22.16
CA ARG A 18 -15.70 9.72 -20.75
C ARG A 18 -16.51 8.62 -20.09
N LYS A 19 -15.83 7.53 -19.74
CA LYS A 19 -16.44 6.34 -19.16
C LYS A 19 -16.94 6.76 -17.79
N ASN A 20 -18.26 6.92 -17.68
CA ASN A 20 -18.97 7.33 -16.48
C ASN A 20 -18.36 6.66 -15.24
N ASN A 21 -18.09 7.45 -14.20
CA ASN A 21 -17.91 6.93 -12.85
C ASN A 21 -19.21 6.18 -12.52
N CYS A 22 -19.19 4.84 -12.61
CA CYS A 22 -20.22 4.04 -11.98
C CYS A 22 -19.95 4.11 -10.47
N PRO A 23 -20.78 4.82 -9.68
CA PRO A 23 -20.50 5.04 -8.26
C PRO A 23 -20.58 3.75 -7.43
N ASN A 24 -21.09 2.66 -8.01
CA ASN A 24 -21.36 1.39 -7.34
C ASN A 24 -20.42 0.27 -7.80
N LEU A 25 -19.17 0.57 -8.14
CA LEU A 25 -18.18 -0.46 -8.45
C LEU A 25 -17.13 -0.56 -7.33
N PRO A 26 -16.64 -1.78 -7.02
CA PRO A 26 -15.47 -1.96 -6.16
C PRO A 26 -14.31 -1.07 -6.62
N ARG A 27 -13.76 -0.29 -5.71
CA ARG A 27 -12.71 0.70 -6.00
C ARG A 27 -11.72 0.76 -4.85
N LEU A 28 -10.45 0.89 -5.20
CA LEU A 28 -9.35 1.24 -4.32
C LEU A 28 -8.74 2.53 -4.85
N ASP A 29 -8.75 3.58 -4.03
CA ASP A 29 -8.18 4.89 -4.35
C ASP A 29 -6.99 5.18 -3.48
N ILE A 30 -5.97 5.79 -4.08
CA ILE A 30 -4.77 6.25 -3.39
C ILE A 30 -4.76 7.77 -3.51
N HIS A 31 -4.75 8.47 -2.38
CA HIS A 31 -4.93 9.91 -2.33
C HIS A 31 -3.61 10.65 -2.09
N ARG A 32 -2.79 10.18 -1.15
CA ARG A 32 -1.55 10.84 -0.75
C ARG A 32 -0.56 9.86 -0.13
N SER A 33 0.67 10.30 0.09
CA SER A 33 1.64 9.64 0.97
C SER A 33 1.28 9.85 2.44
N THR A 34 1.82 8.99 3.32
CA THR A 34 1.85 9.24 4.77
C THR A 34 2.79 10.40 5.09
N ASP A 35 2.67 10.99 6.28
CA ASP A 35 3.52 12.13 6.69
C ASP A 35 5.01 11.75 6.78
N SER A 36 5.30 10.48 7.04
CA SER A 36 6.65 9.90 7.02
C SER A 36 7.16 9.55 5.62
N GLU A 37 6.35 9.74 4.57
CA GLU A 37 6.61 9.34 3.17
C GLU A 37 6.92 7.84 2.93
N ASP A 38 6.86 7.01 3.99
CA ASP A 38 7.14 5.57 3.93
C ASP A 38 5.92 4.72 3.50
N GLY A 39 4.76 5.35 3.28
CA GLY A 39 3.52 4.68 2.89
C GLY A 39 2.58 5.53 2.06
N LEU A 40 1.49 4.92 1.61
CA LEU A 40 0.42 5.55 0.85
C LEU A 40 -0.91 5.39 1.59
N LEU A 41 -1.68 6.47 1.62
CA LEU A 41 -3.02 6.53 2.20
C LEU A 41 -4.08 6.51 1.10
N GLY A 42 -5.16 5.80 1.37
CA GLY A 42 -6.22 5.58 0.42
C GLY A 42 -7.54 5.18 1.05
N GLU A 43 -8.48 4.82 0.18
CA GLU A 43 -9.82 4.33 0.54
C GLU A 43 -10.17 3.12 -0.32
N ILE A 44 -10.83 2.14 0.28
CA ILE A 44 -11.41 1.00 -0.42
C ILE A 44 -12.92 1.02 -0.20
N SER A 45 -13.65 0.97 -1.30
CA SER A 45 -15.11 0.86 -1.30
C SER A 45 -15.51 -0.41 -2.04
N LEU A 46 -16.11 -1.34 -1.32
CA LEU A 46 -16.78 -2.52 -1.84
C LEU A 46 -18.29 -2.33 -1.60
N PRO A 47 -19.05 -1.90 -2.62
CA PRO A 47 -20.46 -1.55 -2.45
C PRO A 47 -21.26 -2.65 -1.75
N GLY A 48 -21.93 -2.28 -0.65
CA GLY A 48 -22.73 -3.20 0.16
C GLY A 48 -21.94 -4.15 1.07
N VAL A 49 -20.60 -4.08 1.06
CA VAL A 49 -19.73 -4.99 1.84
C VAL A 49 -18.81 -4.24 2.78
N LEU A 50 -18.02 -3.29 2.27
CA LEU A 50 -16.94 -2.64 3.01
C LEU A 50 -16.78 -1.19 2.57
N ASP A 51 -16.65 -0.29 3.53
CA ASP A 51 -16.18 1.07 3.31
C ASP A 51 -15.08 1.38 4.32
N ALA A 52 -13.85 1.56 3.84
CA ALA A 52 -12.68 1.61 4.70
C ALA A 52 -11.56 2.53 4.18
N SER A 53 -10.82 3.11 5.12
CA SER A 53 -9.54 3.75 4.85
C SER A 53 -8.45 2.68 4.78
N VAL A 54 -7.45 2.89 3.94
CA VAL A 54 -6.32 1.95 3.78
C VAL A 54 -4.97 2.64 3.91
N VAL A 55 -3.99 1.87 4.38
CA VAL A 55 -2.57 2.21 4.40
C VAL A 55 -1.82 1.14 3.62
N LEU A 56 -0.98 1.57 2.68
CA LEU A 56 -0.14 0.73 1.84
C LEU A 56 1.34 1.01 2.14
N ALA A 57 2.17 -0.03 2.21
CA ALA A 57 3.63 0.14 2.35
C ALA A 57 4.40 -0.92 1.55
N GLY A 58 5.62 -0.59 1.11
CA GLY A 58 6.45 -1.50 0.31
C GLY A 58 6.93 -2.75 1.07
N SER A 59 6.87 -2.75 2.40
CA SER A 59 7.21 -3.91 3.24
C SER A 59 6.27 -4.04 4.44
N ARG A 60 6.16 -5.26 4.98
CA ARG A 60 5.33 -5.54 6.17
C ARG A 60 5.85 -4.79 7.39
N LYS A 61 7.19 -4.74 7.55
CA LYS A 61 7.86 -4.03 8.63
C LYS A 61 7.53 -2.53 8.57
N LYS A 62 7.63 -1.91 7.39
CA LYS A 62 7.25 -0.49 7.21
C LYS A 62 5.78 -0.22 7.50
N LEU A 63 4.89 -1.11 7.08
CA LEU A 63 3.47 -0.99 7.41
C LEU A 63 3.25 -0.98 8.94
N GLN A 64 3.93 -1.88 9.67
CA GLN A 64 3.83 -1.94 11.13
C GLN A 64 4.40 -0.70 11.82
N GLU A 65 5.55 -0.18 11.36
CA GLU A 65 6.14 1.06 11.86
C GLU A 65 5.16 2.24 11.71
N ILE A 66 4.53 2.38 10.53
CA ILE A 66 3.54 3.43 10.26
C ILE A 66 2.34 3.31 11.20
N LEU A 67 1.82 2.09 11.41
CA LEU A 67 0.66 1.87 12.28
C LEU A 67 0.97 2.13 13.75
N HIS A 68 2.19 1.81 14.21
CA HIS A 68 2.63 2.09 15.57
C HIS A 68 2.67 3.61 15.83
N ILE A 69 3.35 4.36 14.96
CA ILE A 69 3.43 5.83 15.06
C ILE A 69 2.04 6.46 15.06
N ALA A 70 1.14 5.99 14.19
CA ALA A 70 -0.23 6.51 14.11
C ALA A 70 -1.05 6.21 15.38
N THR A 71 -0.73 5.12 16.10
CA THR A 71 -1.42 4.75 17.34
C THR A 71 -0.87 5.55 18.53
N ASP A 72 0.45 5.69 18.62
CA ASP A 72 1.12 6.47 19.69
C ASP A 72 0.78 7.96 19.61
N SER A 73 0.63 8.48 18.38
CA SER A 73 0.26 9.89 18.15
C SER A 73 -1.16 10.21 18.65
N ILE A 74 -2.01 9.21 18.87
CA ILE A 74 -3.37 9.37 19.42
C ILE A 74 -3.38 9.18 20.94
N ALA A 75 -2.39 8.50 21.51
CA ALA A 75 -2.28 8.19 22.94
C ALA A 75 -1.55 9.26 23.78
N SER A 76 -1.36 10.46 23.24
CA SER A 76 -0.63 11.54 23.92
C SER A 76 -1.51 12.33 24.90
N GLU A 77 -1.77 11.75 26.07
CA GLU A 77 -1.96 12.49 27.34
C GLU A 77 -0.78 12.08 28.26
N PRO A 78 -0.05 13.03 28.86
CA PRO A 78 1.22 12.75 29.51
C PRO A 78 1.03 12.28 30.96
N GLU A 79 1.41 11.05 31.27
CA GLU A 79 1.76 10.66 32.63
C GLU A 79 3.25 10.38 32.68
N ALA A 80 3.93 11.26 33.41
CA ALA A 80 5.35 11.23 33.64
C ALA A 80 5.73 10.10 34.62
N MET A 81 7.02 9.75 34.58
CA MET A 81 7.82 9.11 35.64
C MET A 81 7.83 7.57 35.68
N SER A 82 8.93 6.97 35.21
CA SER A 82 9.81 6.13 36.05
C SER A 82 11.01 5.60 35.27
N ASP A 83 12.15 6.22 35.59
CA ASP A 83 13.54 5.78 35.54
C ASP A 83 13.91 4.27 35.50
N VAL A 84 15.05 4.03 34.81
CA VAL A 84 16.10 2.99 34.97
C VAL A 84 15.83 1.57 34.45
N ASP A 85 16.48 1.19 33.33
CA ASP A 85 17.70 0.35 33.24
C ASP A 85 17.94 0.08 31.72
N GLY A 86 18.99 0.55 31.05
CA GLY A 86 20.36 0.09 31.24
C GLY A 86 20.63 -1.18 30.42
N LEU A 87 20.92 -1.06 29.10
CA LEU A 87 21.66 -2.04 28.27
C LEU A 87 21.93 -1.41 26.88
N LEU A 88 22.94 -0.54 26.76
CA LEU A 88 24.31 -0.88 26.40
C LEU A 88 24.43 -1.43 24.97
N ILE A 89 24.79 -0.50 24.07
CA ILE A 89 25.28 -0.75 22.73
C ILE A 89 26.60 -1.53 22.87
N GLU A 90 26.59 -2.83 22.58
CA GLU A 90 27.82 -3.55 22.23
C GLU A 90 27.77 -3.94 20.76
N SER A 91 28.35 -3.04 19.96
CA SER A 91 28.88 -3.35 18.65
C SER A 91 30.22 -4.08 18.85
N SER A 92 30.22 -5.40 18.68
CA SER A 92 31.44 -6.21 18.62
C SER A 92 31.25 -7.32 17.58
N ASP A 93 31.55 -7.00 16.32
CA ASP A 93 31.87 -8.01 15.31
C ASP A 93 33.38 -7.93 15.04
N ASP A 94 34.09 -8.83 15.72
CA ASP A 94 35.49 -9.16 15.53
C ASP A 94 35.62 -10.00 14.25
N PHE A 95 36.07 -9.35 13.16
CA PHE A 95 36.48 -10.06 11.95
C PHE A 95 37.98 -9.90 11.74
N GLN A 96 38.75 -10.83 12.31
CA GLN A 96 40.07 -11.16 11.80
C GLN A 96 39.92 -11.96 10.51
N HIS A 97 40.28 -11.38 9.35
CA HIS A 97 40.93 -12.16 8.29
C HIS A 97 41.63 -11.30 7.22
N ARG A 98 42.97 -11.42 7.24
CA ARG A 98 43.96 -11.38 6.13
C ARG A 98 43.86 -10.28 5.07
N ASP A 99 44.87 -9.41 5.13
CA ASP A 99 45.59 -8.81 4.02
C ASP A 99 45.78 -9.80 2.86
N ASP A 100 45.04 -9.58 1.78
CA ASP A 100 45.41 -9.98 0.44
C ASP A 100 45.08 -8.80 -0.48
N GLY A 101 46.07 -8.35 -1.25
CA GLY A 101 46.05 -7.08 -1.97
C GLY A 101 45.00 -7.02 -3.07
N VAL A 102 43.75 -6.70 -2.71
CA VAL A 102 42.70 -6.37 -3.66
C VAL A 102 42.84 -4.89 -4.02
N THR A 103 43.16 -4.60 -5.28
CA THR A 103 43.28 -3.23 -5.77
C THR A 103 41.91 -2.55 -5.65
N GLU A 104 41.86 -1.28 -5.23
CA GLU A 104 40.60 -0.52 -5.02
C GLU A 104 39.63 -0.61 -6.22
N GLN A 105 40.16 -0.79 -7.44
CA GLN A 105 39.39 -1.01 -8.68
C GLN A 105 38.56 -2.30 -8.67
N GLN A 106 39.07 -3.42 -8.13
CA GLN A 106 38.33 -4.69 -8.06
C GLN A 106 37.23 -4.69 -6.98
N LEU A 107 37.44 -3.94 -5.89
CA LEU A 107 36.41 -3.76 -4.85
C LEU A 107 35.27 -2.88 -5.38
N GLN A 108 35.60 -1.86 -6.18
CA GLN A 108 34.63 -1.01 -6.87
C GLN A 108 33.83 -1.77 -7.92
N GLU A 109 34.48 -2.55 -8.79
CA GLU A 109 33.81 -3.42 -9.78
C GLU A 109 32.83 -4.39 -9.09
N ASN A 110 33.26 -5.07 -8.03
CA ASN A 110 32.40 -6.02 -7.33
C ASN A 110 31.20 -5.31 -6.65
N THR A 111 31.41 -4.10 -6.10
CA THR A 111 30.32 -3.32 -5.50
C THR A 111 29.36 -2.76 -6.55
N GLU A 112 29.86 -2.32 -7.71
CA GLU A 112 29.05 -1.82 -8.82
C GLU A 112 28.29 -2.94 -9.53
N GLU A 113 28.88 -4.13 -9.67
CA GLU A 113 28.19 -5.33 -10.15
C GLU A 113 27.12 -5.79 -9.17
N LEU A 114 27.36 -5.75 -7.85
CA LEU A 114 26.34 -6.04 -6.85
C LEU A 114 25.22 -5.00 -6.87
N ARG A 115 25.54 -3.72 -7.05
CA ARG A 115 24.52 -2.65 -7.22
C ARG A 115 23.71 -2.84 -8.50
N SER A 116 24.36 -3.16 -9.61
CA SER A 116 23.71 -3.37 -10.92
C SER A 116 22.86 -4.62 -10.93
N ASN A 117 23.37 -5.74 -10.38
CA ASN A 117 22.61 -6.98 -10.23
C ASN A 117 21.41 -6.81 -9.29
N ASN A 118 21.56 -6.05 -8.19
CA ASN A 118 20.43 -5.72 -7.33
C ASN A 118 19.43 -4.81 -8.06
N PHE A 119 19.91 -3.82 -8.81
CA PHE A 119 19.06 -2.91 -9.57
C PHE A 119 18.26 -3.65 -10.66
N GLU A 120 18.89 -4.53 -11.43
CA GLU A 120 18.23 -5.32 -12.46
C GLU A 120 17.23 -6.31 -11.83
N LYS A 121 17.60 -6.95 -10.72
CA LYS A 121 16.68 -7.81 -9.96
C LYS A 121 15.50 -7.06 -9.35
N ASN A 122 15.57 -5.74 -9.17
CA ASN A 122 14.50 -4.94 -8.56
C ASN A 122 13.63 -4.22 -9.61
N THR A 123 14.21 -3.84 -10.75
CA THR A 123 13.53 -3.05 -11.79
C THR A 123 12.49 -3.85 -12.58
N PHE A 124 12.59 -5.18 -12.63
CA PHE A 124 11.63 -6.07 -13.30
C PHE A 124 10.60 -6.70 -12.35
N ARG A 125 10.60 -6.34 -11.06
CA ARG A 125 9.64 -6.88 -10.11
C ARG A 125 8.31 -6.13 -10.19
N GLN A 126 7.24 -6.91 -10.17
CA GLN A 126 5.90 -6.40 -9.98
C GLN A 126 5.83 -5.72 -8.59
N PRO A 127 5.47 -4.43 -8.51
CA PRO A 127 5.48 -3.73 -7.23
C PRO A 127 4.41 -4.32 -6.32
N LYS A 128 4.84 -4.76 -5.14
CA LYS A 128 4.01 -5.34 -4.08
C LYS A 128 3.91 -4.37 -2.92
N PHE A 129 2.70 -4.16 -2.45
CA PHE A 129 2.39 -3.36 -1.28
C PHE A 129 1.68 -4.24 -0.26
N TRP A 130 2.11 -4.16 0.99
CA TRP A 130 1.33 -4.63 2.13
C TRP A 130 0.23 -3.62 2.41
N LEU A 131 -0.95 -4.13 2.77
CA LEU A 131 -2.16 -3.35 2.94
C LEU A 131 -2.69 -3.57 4.36
N PHE A 132 -3.03 -2.49 5.05
CA PHE A 132 -3.87 -2.48 6.24
C PHE A 132 -5.12 -1.67 5.93
N TRP A 133 -6.28 -2.15 6.34
CA TRP A 133 -7.55 -1.44 6.17
C TRP A 133 -8.24 -1.29 7.53
N ARG A 134 -8.98 -0.19 7.69
CA ARG A 134 -9.82 0.08 8.86
C ARG A 134 -11.10 0.77 8.40
N GLY A 135 -12.26 0.22 8.74
CA GLY A 135 -13.54 0.75 8.28
C GLY A 135 -14.76 -0.01 8.76
N ARG A 136 -15.88 0.24 8.11
CA ARG A 136 -17.19 -0.33 8.45
C ARG A 136 -17.52 -1.48 7.51
N ILE A 137 -17.98 -2.58 8.09
CA ILE A 137 -18.59 -3.68 7.34
C ILE A 137 -20.07 -3.34 7.18
N LEU A 138 -20.55 -3.33 5.94
CA LEU A 138 -21.92 -2.92 5.59
C LEU A 138 -22.89 -4.11 5.49
N VAL A 139 -22.38 -5.34 5.62
CA VAL A 139 -23.19 -6.56 5.64
C VAL A 139 -23.79 -6.72 7.04
N PRO A 140 -25.12 -6.92 7.18
CA PRO A 140 -25.72 -7.21 8.47
C PRO A 140 -25.12 -8.50 9.04
N SER A 141 -24.40 -8.40 10.16
CA SER A 141 -23.96 -9.57 10.91
C SER A 141 -25.19 -10.34 11.36
N THR A 142 -25.34 -11.59 10.91
CA THR A 142 -26.47 -12.46 11.27
C THR A 142 -26.40 -12.98 12.71
N SER A 143 -25.75 -12.26 13.63
CA SER A 143 -25.83 -12.57 15.06
C SER A 143 -27.21 -12.11 15.55
N PHE A 144 -28.12 -13.07 15.53
CA PHE A 144 -29.41 -13.05 16.21
C PHE A 144 -29.25 -12.50 17.63
N ASP A 145 -29.84 -11.33 17.88
CA ASP A 145 -30.74 -11.16 19.01
C ASP A 145 -31.74 -10.04 18.68
N ALA A 146 -32.89 -10.47 18.19
CA ALA A 146 -34.07 -9.63 18.06
C ALA A 146 -34.65 -9.41 19.46
N THR A 147 -34.18 -8.37 20.15
CA THR A 147 -34.99 -7.67 21.14
C THR A 147 -34.63 -6.20 21.02
N GLY A 148 -35.66 -5.36 20.93
CA GLY A 148 -35.52 -3.97 20.55
C GLY A 148 -34.57 -3.18 21.44
N ASP A 149 -34.24 -2.00 20.91
CA ASP A 149 -33.54 -0.89 21.54
C ASP A 149 -32.01 -0.84 21.27
N GLN A 150 -31.63 0.17 20.48
CA GLN A 150 -30.28 0.79 20.44
C GLN A 150 -29.08 -0.17 20.34
N SER A 151 -28.95 -0.92 19.23
CA SER A 151 -27.65 -1.55 18.95
C SER A 151 -26.59 -0.44 18.75
N PRO A 152 -25.43 -0.50 19.42
CA PRO A 152 -24.34 0.44 19.20
C PRO A 152 -23.93 0.47 17.72
N PRO A 153 -23.37 1.60 17.24
CA PRO A 153 -22.88 1.69 15.87
C PRO A 153 -21.91 0.53 15.59
N ASP A 154 -22.07 -0.14 14.44
CA ASP A 154 -21.29 -1.32 14.08
C ASP A 154 -19.80 -1.08 14.37
N PRO A 155 -19.14 -1.98 15.13
CA PRO A 155 -17.77 -1.75 15.57
C PRO A 155 -16.85 -1.61 14.35
N ILE A 156 -16.02 -0.57 14.35
CA ILE A 156 -15.00 -0.37 13.30
C ILE A 156 -14.11 -1.62 13.26
N GLN A 157 -14.02 -2.22 12.08
CA GLN A 157 -13.19 -3.39 11.83
C GLN A 157 -11.88 -3.00 11.17
N SER A 158 -10.92 -3.91 11.27
CA SER A 158 -9.65 -3.78 10.58
C SER A 158 -9.17 -5.13 10.08
N GLY A 159 -8.23 -5.10 9.15
CA GLY A 159 -7.59 -6.30 8.65
C GLY A 159 -6.37 -5.98 7.81
N MET A 160 -5.69 -7.04 7.38
CA MET A 160 -4.47 -6.96 6.60
C MET A 160 -4.62 -7.64 5.24
N GLY A 161 -3.68 -7.36 4.34
CA GLY A 161 -3.60 -7.97 3.03
C GLY A 161 -2.37 -7.50 2.27
N TYR A 162 -2.41 -7.71 0.96
CA TYR A 162 -1.40 -7.17 0.05
C TYR A 162 -2.00 -6.91 -1.34
N VAL A 163 -1.34 -6.07 -2.13
CA VAL A 163 -1.65 -5.82 -3.54
C VAL A 163 -0.35 -5.89 -4.35
N VAL A 164 -0.38 -6.58 -5.47
CA VAL A 164 0.73 -6.72 -6.43
C VAL A 164 0.25 -6.21 -7.78
N PHE A 165 0.88 -5.17 -8.32
CA PHE A 165 0.55 -4.70 -9.65
C PHE A 165 1.29 -5.49 -10.72
N THR A 166 0.54 -5.94 -11.72
CA THR A 166 1.01 -6.85 -12.76
C THR A 166 0.69 -6.33 -14.15
N GLY A 167 1.28 -6.98 -15.15
CA GLY A 167 1.11 -6.61 -16.56
C GLY A 167 1.88 -5.36 -16.98
N ASN A 168 1.89 -5.12 -18.29
CA ASN A 168 2.59 -3.98 -18.87
C ASN A 168 2.04 -2.68 -18.30
N LYS A 169 2.94 -1.81 -17.83
CA LYS A 169 2.61 -0.52 -17.21
C LYS A 169 1.75 -0.63 -15.93
N TYR A 170 1.77 -1.78 -15.24
CA TYR A 170 1.09 -1.96 -13.95
C TYR A 170 -0.43 -1.72 -14.02
N GLN A 171 -1.04 -2.08 -15.15
CA GLN A 171 -2.47 -1.85 -15.39
C GLN A 171 -3.38 -2.83 -14.67
N LYS A 172 -2.87 -3.97 -14.22
CA LYS A 172 -3.62 -4.97 -13.47
C LYS A 172 -3.09 -5.03 -12.05
N PHE A 173 -3.92 -5.51 -11.12
CA PHE A 173 -3.43 -5.89 -9.81
C PHE A 173 -4.09 -7.19 -9.35
N ASN A 174 -3.36 -7.92 -8.51
CA ASN A 174 -3.85 -9.05 -7.73
C ASN A 174 -3.56 -8.74 -6.26
N GLY A 175 -4.42 -9.15 -5.35
CA GLY A 175 -4.21 -8.92 -3.93
C GLY A 175 -5.00 -9.86 -3.06
N THR A 176 -4.84 -9.70 -1.76
CA THR A 176 -5.68 -10.35 -0.75
C THR A 176 -6.21 -9.32 0.24
N ILE A 177 -7.32 -9.67 0.88
CA ILE A 177 -7.85 -8.97 2.03
C ILE A 177 -8.32 -10.01 3.06
N SER A 178 -7.92 -9.83 4.31
CA SER A 178 -8.45 -10.60 5.44
C SER A 178 -9.43 -9.75 6.24
N CYS A 179 -10.51 -10.37 6.72
CA CYS A 179 -11.56 -9.79 7.53
C CYS A 179 -12.14 -10.86 8.47
N ASP A 180 -11.83 -10.75 9.76
CA ASP A 180 -12.16 -11.76 10.76
C ASP A 180 -13.68 -11.90 10.95
N ILE A 181 -14.42 -10.78 10.97
CA ILE A 181 -15.89 -10.80 11.12
C ILE A 181 -16.59 -11.47 9.94
N LEU A 182 -16.07 -11.31 8.73
CA LEU A 182 -16.63 -11.99 7.54
C LEU A 182 -16.13 -13.44 7.41
N GLY A 183 -15.26 -13.92 8.33
CA GLY A 183 -14.62 -15.22 8.23
C GLY A 183 -13.71 -15.36 7.00
N CYS A 184 -13.33 -14.24 6.38
CA CYS A 184 -12.56 -14.21 5.16
C CYS A 184 -11.08 -14.08 5.52
N ASP A 185 -10.32 -15.17 5.43
CA ASP A 185 -8.85 -15.09 5.50
C ASP A 185 -8.23 -15.15 4.10
N ASN A 186 -7.35 -14.19 3.81
CA ASN A 186 -6.59 -14.09 2.56
C ASN A 186 -7.46 -14.16 1.29
N PHE A 187 -8.64 -13.55 1.32
CA PHE A 187 -9.56 -13.57 0.18
C PHE A 187 -8.93 -12.90 -1.03
N ALA A 188 -8.80 -13.64 -2.13
CA ALA A 188 -8.15 -13.17 -3.34
C ALA A 188 -9.01 -12.16 -4.10
N GLN A 189 -8.39 -11.04 -4.50
CA GLN A 189 -9.00 -10.00 -5.30
C GLN A 189 -8.13 -9.68 -6.51
N ASN A 190 -8.76 -9.30 -7.62
CA ASN A 190 -8.08 -8.82 -8.80
C ASN A 190 -8.78 -7.58 -9.36
N GLY A 191 -8.05 -6.76 -10.11
CA GLY A 191 -8.61 -5.55 -10.68
C GLY A 191 -7.69 -4.86 -11.67
N TRP A 192 -8.12 -3.67 -12.07
CA TRP A 192 -7.45 -2.87 -13.09
C TRP A 192 -7.26 -1.44 -12.60
N LYS A 193 -6.07 -0.89 -12.83
CA LYS A 193 -5.81 0.53 -12.67
C LYS A 193 -6.64 1.31 -13.69
N ARG A 194 -7.30 2.37 -13.25
CA ARG A 194 -8.05 3.29 -14.11
C ARG A 194 -7.25 4.54 -14.41
#